data_AF-A0A496XXU1-F1
#
_entry.id   AF-A0A496XXU1-F1
#
_cell.length_a   1.000
_cell.length_b   1.000
_cell.length_c   1.000
_cell.angle_alpha   90.00
_cell.angle_beta   90.00
_cell.angle_gamma   90.00
#
_symmetry.space_group_name_H-M   'P 1'
#
loop_
_entity.id
_entity.type
_entity.pdbx_description
1 polymer ?
#
loop_
_entity_poly.entity_id
_entity_poly.type
_entity_poly.pdbx_seq_one_letter_code
_entity_poly.pdbx_strand_id
1 'polypeptide(L)'
;MIKFYKPTKIKNSSLLTISKDGEKNQWIYLPVFKSIKKLNTKERSKSFMGSDFSYIDIAGRELDDDKHKMLKIDKKYYYIRSTPIDKKDAYSKMELIIDKKKFVALKIIFYDKKGKQLKTLDNKEFKKVKGSYFAVLSVMKNLKHGGSTKLEVSEITVVKM
;
A
#
# COMPACT_ATOMS: atom_id res chain seq x y z
N MET A 1 8.94 2.46 -10.21
CA MET A 1 8.14 1.91 -11.34
C MET A 1 7.92 0.42 -11.10
N ILE A 2 6.75 -0.11 -11.45
CA ILE A 2 6.42 -1.54 -11.43
C ILE A 2 6.18 -2.02 -12.85
N LYS A 3 6.74 -3.19 -13.20
CA LYS A 3 6.56 -3.85 -14.51
C LYS A 3 6.03 -5.26 -14.31
N PHE A 4 5.07 -5.65 -15.14
CA PHE A 4 4.47 -6.98 -15.11
C PHE A 4 5.10 -7.89 -16.16
N TYR A 5 5.61 -9.04 -15.77
CA TYR A 5 6.22 -10.01 -16.68
C TYR A 5 5.31 -11.19 -17.04
N LYS A 6 4.35 -11.52 -16.18
CA LYS A 6 3.38 -12.63 -16.33
C LYS A 6 2.05 -12.28 -15.62
N PRO A 7 0.94 -12.98 -15.95
CA PRO A 7 0.75 -13.84 -17.13
C PRO A 7 0.67 -13.03 -18.43
N THR A 8 0.56 -13.71 -19.57
CA THR A 8 0.52 -13.09 -20.93
C THR A 8 -0.47 -11.94 -21.03
N LYS A 9 -1.65 -12.06 -20.41
CA LYS A 9 -2.72 -11.04 -20.43
C LYS A 9 -2.29 -9.67 -19.89
N ILE A 10 -1.34 -9.61 -18.95
CA ILE A 10 -0.87 -8.36 -18.34
C ILE A 10 0.62 -8.10 -18.58
N LYS A 11 1.32 -9.01 -19.29
CA LYS A 11 2.73 -8.88 -19.60
C LYS A 11 3.02 -7.54 -20.28
N ASN A 12 4.12 -6.91 -19.88
CA ASN A 12 4.58 -5.58 -20.30
C ASN A 12 3.68 -4.41 -19.87
N SER A 13 2.60 -4.64 -19.12
CA SER A 13 1.95 -3.55 -18.39
C SER A 13 2.92 -2.95 -17.39
N SER A 14 2.78 -1.66 -17.13
CA SER A 14 3.60 -0.99 -16.11
C SER A 14 2.83 0.09 -15.38
N LEU A 15 3.16 0.27 -14.11
CA LEU A 15 2.67 1.34 -13.26
C LEU A 15 3.84 2.25 -12.87
N LEU A 16 3.72 3.53 -13.17
CA LEU A 16 4.61 4.57 -12.69
C LEU A 16 3.90 5.34 -11.58
N THR A 17 4.60 5.54 -10.45
CA THR A 17 4.16 6.45 -9.38
C THR A 17 5.24 7.51 -9.22
N ILE A 18 4.84 8.78 -9.22
CA ILE A 18 5.69 9.92 -8.91
C ILE A 18 5.07 10.65 -7.73
N SER A 19 5.83 10.82 -6.66
CA SER A 19 5.47 11.69 -5.53
C SER A 19 6.25 12.98 -5.67
N LYS A 20 5.54 14.11 -5.72
CA LYS A 20 6.15 15.45 -5.81
C LYS A 20 5.24 16.45 -5.10
N ASP A 21 5.82 17.29 -4.25
CA ASP A 21 5.11 18.39 -3.56
C ASP A 21 3.86 17.92 -2.77
N GLY A 22 3.92 16.73 -2.15
CA GLY A 22 2.79 16.12 -1.43
C GLY A 22 1.72 15.51 -2.34
N GLU A 23 1.88 15.56 -3.67
CA GLU A 23 0.99 14.92 -4.62
C GLU A 23 1.56 13.62 -5.19
N LYS A 24 0.76 12.55 -5.10
CA LYS A 24 1.07 11.26 -5.73
C LYS A 24 0.32 11.10 -7.03
N ASN A 25 1.04 11.15 -8.13
CA ASN A 25 0.50 10.92 -9.46
C ASN A 25 0.86 9.51 -9.95
N GLN A 26 -0.10 8.81 -10.54
CA GLN A 26 0.09 7.46 -11.06
C GLN A 26 -0.31 7.37 -12.54
N TRP A 27 0.51 6.70 -13.32
CA TRP A 27 0.26 6.39 -14.72
C TRP A 27 0.35 4.91 -14.95
N ILE A 28 -0.65 4.38 -15.65
CA ILE A 28 -0.64 3.00 -16.11
C ILE A 28 -0.42 2.96 -17.62
N TYR A 29 0.48 2.09 -18.05
CA TYR A 29 0.63 1.71 -19.45
C TYR A 29 0.03 0.33 -19.67
N LEU A 30 -0.83 0.22 -20.69
CA LEU A 30 -1.47 -1.03 -21.11
C LEU A 30 -1.05 -1.36 -22.55
N PRO A 31 -0.25 -2.41 -22.79
CA PRO A 31 0.27 -2.75 -24.11
C PRO A 31 -0.82 -3.02 -25.15
N VAL A 32 -1.92 -3.65 -24.74
CA VAL A 32 -3.06 -4.00 -25.62
C VAL A 32 -3.65 -2.76 -26.31
N PHE A 33 -3.60 -1.61 -25.64
CA PHE A 33 -4.13 -0.35 -26.17
C PHE A 33 -3.03 0.60 -26.63
N LYS A 34 -1.75 0.23 -26.48
CA LYS A 34 -0.57 1.09 -26.70
C LYS A 34 -0.72 2.47 -26.07
N SER A 35 -1.43 2.57 -24.94
CA SER A 35 -1.82 3.85 -24.35
C SER A 35 -1.31 3.99 -22.92
N ILE A 36 -1.01 5.24 -22.56
CA ILE A 36 -0.68 5.67 -21.20
C ILE A 36 -1.90 6.41 -20.65
N LYS A 37 -2.33 6.04 -19.45
CA LYS A 37 -3.43 6.69 -18.76
C LYS A 37 -2.99 7.19 -17.38
N LYS A 38 -3.17 8.49 -17.14
CA LYS A 38 -3.06 9.07 -15.79
C LYS A 38 -4.29 8.64 -14.97
N LEU A 39 -4.07 8.11 -13.77
CA LEU A 39 -5.15 7.67 -12.89
C LEU A 39 -5.64 8.84 -12.03
N ASN A 40 -6.93 9.14 -12.08
CA ASN A 40 -7.55 10.09 -11.15
C ASN A 40 -7.77 9.46 -9.76
N THR A 41 -8.18 10.24 -8.76
CA THR A 41 -8.39 9.74 -7.38
C THR A 41 -9.40 8.59 -7.28
N LYS A 42 -10.49 8.63 -8.04
CA LYS A 42 -11.50 7.56 -8.07
C LYS A 42 -10.96 6.28 -8.71
N GLU A 43 -10.04 6.40 -9.66
CA GLU A 43 -9.38 5.24 -10.28
C GLU A 43 -8.29 4.67 -9.37
N ARG A 44 -7.58 5.53 -8.64
CA ARG A 44 -6.55 5.09 -7.69
C ARG A 44 -7.10 4.28 -6.52
N SER A 45 -8.37 4.48 -6.16
CA SER A 45 -9.03 3.68 -5.12
C SER A 45 -9.50 2.29 -5.60
N LYS A 46 -9.48 2.02 -6.91
CA LYS A 46 -9.87 0.71 -7.47
C LYS A 46 -8.81 -0.35 -7.23
N SER A 47 -9.23 -1.61 -7.35
CA SER A 47 -8.37 -2.78 -7.33
C SER A 47 -7.20 -2.66 -8.32
N PHE A 48 -6.00 -2.94 -7.83
CA PHE A 48 -4.78 -3.03 -8.60
C PHE A 48 -4.73 -4.39 -9.29
N MET A 49 -4.92 -4.40 -10.60
CA MET A 49 -4.88 -5.61 -11.44
C MET A 49 -5.76 -6.78 -10.95
N GLY A 50 -6.90 -6.49 -10.33
CA GLY A 50 -7.81 -7.52 -9.81
C GLY A 50 -7.41 -8.09 -8.44
N SER A 51 -6.38 -7.54 -7.81
CA SER A 51 -5.99 -7.91 -6.43
C SER A 51 -6.80 -7.17 -5.36
N ASP A 52 -6.60 -7.55 -4.10
CA ASP A 52 -7.17 -6.85 -2.93
C ASP A 52 -6.39 -5.58 -2.55
N PHE A 53 -5.23 -5.34 -3.19
CA PHE A 53 -4.56 -4.05 -3.16
C PHE A 53 -5.27 -3.09 -4.10
N SER A 54 -5.28 -1.81 -3.74
CA SER A 54 -5.69 -0.72 -4.63
C SER A 54 -4.46 0.01 -5.17
N TYR A 55 -4.61 0.78 -6.24
CA TYR A 55 -3.50 1.55 -6.79
C TYR A 55 -2.90 2.53 -5.77
N ILE A 56 -3.72 3.11 -4.88
CA ILE A 56 -3.24 3.99 -3.80
C ILE A 56 -2.42 3.23 -2.75
N ASP A 57 -2.72 1.95 -2.47
CA ASP A 57 -1.87 1.14 -1.58
C ASP A 57 -0.49 0.92 -2.19
N ILE A 58 -0.44 0.69 -3.50
CA ILE A 58 0.80 0.49 -4.25
C ILE A 58 1.60 1.79 -4.38
N ALA A 59 0.93 2.95 -4.36
CA ALA A 59 1.58 4.25 -4.40
C ALA A 59 2.45 4.51 -3.15
N GLY A 60 2.18 3.80 -2.06
CA GLY A 60 2.78 4.06 -0.75
C GLY A 60 2.17 5.28 -0.06
N ARG A 61 2.57 5.49 1.19
CA ARG A 61 2.04 6.53 2.08
C ARG A 61 3.21 7.22 2.78
N GLU A 62 3.20 8.54 2.78
CA GLU A 62 4.19 9.39 3.43
C GLU A 62 3.66 9.80 4.82
N LEU A 63 4.54 10.24 5.73
CA LEU A 63 4.13 10.64 7.07
C LEU A 63 3.20 11.87 7.03
N ASP A 64 3.48 12.82 6.16
CA ASP A 64 2.72 14.07 6.05
C ASP A 64 1.38 13.90 5.29
N ASP A 65 1.07 12.70 4.76
CA ASP A 65 -0.23 12.40 4.15
C ASP A 65 -1.36 12.32 5.21
N ASP A 66 -0.99 12.16 6.49
CA ASP A 66 -1.90 11.81 7.58
C ASP A 66 -1.71 12.66 8.84
N LYS A 67 -2.80 12.82 9.59
CA LYS A 67 -2.73 13.16 11.01
C LYS A 67 -2.69 11.89 11.84
N HIS A 68 -1.64 11.76 12.65
CA HIS A 68 -1.43 10.57 13.48
C HIS A 68 -1.86 10.81 14.93
N LYS A 69 -2.52 9.81 15.52
CA LYS A 69 -2.86 9.77 16.94
C LYS A 69 -2.37 8.46 17.55
N MET A 70 -1.58 8.55 18.61
CA MET A 70 -1.24 7.38 19.43
C MET A 70 -2.50 6.90 20.15
N LEU A 71 -2.92 5.66 19.89
CA LEU A 71 -4.06 5.05 20.56
C LEU A 71 -3.66 4.30 21.82
N LYS A 72 -2.53 3.58 21.75
CA LYS A 72 -2.02 2.75 22.83
C LYS A 72 -0.54 2.49 22.63
N ILE A 73 0.17 2.36 23.74
CA ILE A 73 1.56 1.91 23.79
C ILE A 73 1.60 0.69 24.70
N ASP A 74 2.14 -0.44 24.23
CA ASP A 74 2.43 -1.58 25.09
C ASP A 74 3.94 -1.88 25.12
N LYS A 75 4.34 -3.01 25.73
CA LYS A 75 5.77 -3.37 25.85
C LYS A 75 6.45 -3.59 24.49
N LYS A 76 5.75 -4.10 23.49
CA LYS A 76 6.31 -4.52 22.18
C LYS A 76 5.88 -3.63 21.01
N TYR A 77 4.74 -2.95 21.12
CA TYR A 77 4.05 -2.33 19.99
C TYR A 77 3.57 -0.91 20.27
N TYR A 78 3.52 -0.12 19.19
CA TYR A 78 2.72 1.09 19.11
C TYR A 78 1.43 0.81 18.36
N TYR A 79 0.33 1.35 18.85
CA TYR A 79 -0.96 1.35 18.16
C TYR A 79 -1.28 2.78 17.75
N ILE A 80 -1.32 3.02 16.44
CA ILE A 80 -1.47 4.36 15.88
C ILE A 80 -2.72 4.39 15.00
N ARG A 81 -3.50 5.46 15.12
CA ARG A 81 -4.51 5.82 14.13
C ARG A 81 -3.95 6.89 13.21
N SER A 82 -3.99 6.65 11.92
CA SER A 82 -3.67 7.63 10.87
C SER A 82 -4.94 8.05 10.15
N THR A 83 -5.20 9.34 10.10
CA THR A 83 -6.37 9.92 9.42
C THR A 83 -5.88 10.76 8.24
N PRO A 84 -6.24 10.42 6.99
CA PRO A 84 -5.80 11.18 5.82
C PRO A 84 -6.16 12.66 5.91
N ILE A 85 -5.22 13.52 5.54
CA ILE A 85 -5.46 14.97 5.43
C ILE A 85 -6.38 15.25 4.23
N ASP A 86 -6.15 14.57 3.10
CA ASP A 86 -7.01 14.66 1.92
C ASP A 86 -8.37 13.99 2.19
N LYS A 87 -9.44 14.80 2.20
CA LYS A 87 -10.81 14.32 2.37
C LYS A 87 -11.24 13.38 1.24
N LYS A 88 -10.63 13.48 0.04
CA LYS A 88 -10.88 12.65 -1.14
C LYS A 88 -10.16 11.31 -1.10
N ASP A 89 -9.34 11.04 -0.08
CA ASP A 89 -8.68 9.75 0.10
C ASP A 89 -9.67 8.59 0.06
N ALA A 90 -9.24 7.39 -0.32
CA ALA A 90 -10.12 6.22 -0.32
C ALA A 90 -10.54 5.79 1.10
N TYR A 91 -9.71 6.07 2.10
CA TYR A 91 -9.89 5.63 3.48
C TYR A 91 -10.36 6.77 4.38
N SER A 92 -11.16 6.46 5.40
CA SER A 92 -11.49 7.42 6.46
C SER A 92 -10.40 7.49 7.53
N LYS A 93 -9.77 6.34 7.80
CA LYS A 93 -8.66 6.17 8.73
C LYS A 93 -7.99 4.82 8.49
N MET A 94 -6.78 4.69 9.02
CA MET A 94 -6.07 3.43 9.17
C MET A 94 -5.68 3.24 10.64
N GLU A 95 -5.69 2.01 11.11
CA GLU A 95 -5.17 1.64 12.43
C GLU A 95 -3.98 0.69 12.24
N LEU A 96 -2.82 1.10 12.74
CA LEU A 96 -1.53 0.45 12.53
C LEU A 96 -1.03 -0.14 13.85
N ILE A 97 -0.49 -1.36 13.77
CA ILE A 97 0.26 -1.99 14.85
C ILE A 97 1.73 -2.00 14.42
N ILE A 98 2.59 -1.28 15.13
CA ILE A 98 3.99 -1.07 14.77
C ILE A 98 4.90 -1.75 15.79
N ASP A 99 5.88 -2.53 15.30
CA ASP A 99 6.91 -3.16 16.13
C ASP A 99 7.93 -2.13 16.64
N LYS A 100 8.13 -2.06 17.96
CA LYS A 100 9.05 -1.09 18.60
C LYS A 100 10.52 -1.33 18.30
N LYS A 101 10.92 -2.56 17.95
CA LYS A 101 12.33 -2.91 17.69
C LYS A 101 12.68 -2.68 16.22
N LYS A 102 11.78 -3.07 15.32
CA LYS A 102 11.98 -3.02 13.87
C LYS A 102 11.45 -1.74 13.24
N PHE A 103 10.59 -0.99 13.93
CA PHE A 103 9.90 0.21 13.42
C PHE A 103 9.13 -0.05 12.11
N VAL A 104 8.47 -1.20 12.02
CA VAL A 104 7.65 -1.60 10.86
C VAL A 104 6.22 -1.88 11.28
N ALA A 105 5.27 -1.58 10.40
CA ALA A 105 3.88 -1.96 10.59
C ALA A 105 3.72 -3.47 10.41
N LEU A 106 3.30 -4.17 11.46
CA LEU A 106 2.94 -5.60 11.42
C LEU A 106 1.56 -5.81 10.82
N LYS A 107 0.63 -4.89 11.14
CA LYS A 107 -0.74 -4.93 10.66
C LYS A 107 -1.27 -3.53 10.40
N ILE A 108 -2.07 -3.40 9.34
CA ILE A 108 -2.82 -2.19 9.02
C ILE A 108 -4.29 -2.57 8.79
N ILE A 109 -5.20 -1.86 9.45
CA ILE A 109 -6.65 -2.02 9.26
C ILE A 109 -7.15 -0.78 8.53
N PHE A 110 -7.80 -0.97 7.39
CA PHE A 110 -8.32 0.11 6.55
C PHE A 110 -9.82 0.26 6.76
N TYR A 111 -10.28 1.50 6.91
CA TYR A 111 -11.69 1.82 7.12
C TYR A 111 -12.25 2.61 5.95
N ASP A 112 -13.46 2.27 5.52
CA ASP A 112 -14.17 3.04 4.49
C ASP A 112 -14.74 4.35 5.05
N LYS A 113 -15.29 5.21 4.17
CA LYS A 113 -15.87 6.50 4.55
C LYS A 113 -17.06 6.42 5.51
N LYS A 114 -17.67 5.25 5.69
CA LYS A 114 -18.73 5.00 6.67
C LYS A 114 -18.19 4.47 8.00
N GLY A 115 -16.86 4.38 8.15
CA GLY A 115 -16.20 3.89 9.35
C GLY A 115 -16.22 2.36 9.50
N LYS A 116 -16.61 1.62 8.46
CA LYS A 116 -16.58 0.14 8.48
C LYS A 116 -15.22 -0.37 8.05
N GLN A 117 -14.75 -1.45 8.67
CA GLN A 117 -13.52 -2.12 8.23
C GLN A 117 -13.70 -2.65 6.81
N LEU A 118 -12.78 -2.25 5.94
CA LEU A 118 -12.81 -2.61 4.52
C LEU A 118 -11.89 -3.80 4.25
N LYS A 119 -10.66 -3.73 4.74
CA LYS A 119 -9.62 -4.73 4.50
C LYS A 119 -8.51 -4.62 5.53
N THR A 120 -7.67 -5.65 5.61
CA THR A 120 -6.49 -5.69 6.48
C THR A 120 -5.25 -6.09 5.70
N LEU A 121 -4.14 -5.42 5.97
CA LEU A 121 -2.81 -5.82 5.52
C LEU A 121 -2.06 -6.44 6.70
N ASP A 122 -1.65 -7.69 6.57
CA ASP A 122 -0.79 -8.39 7.52
C ASP A 122 0.60 -8.57 6.90
N ASN A 123 1.62 -7.91 7.46
CA ASN A 123 3.01 -8.12 7.08
C ASN A 123 3.58 -9.26 7.93
N LYS A 124 3.76 -10.43 7.32
CA LYS A 124 4.08 -11.69 8.01
C LYS A 124 5.57 -11.90 8.20
N GLU A 125 6.37 -11.53 7.19
CA GLU A 125 7.82 -11.76 7.20
C GLU A 125 8.57 -10.49 6.82
N PHE A 126 9.75 -10.32 7.44
CA PHE A 126 10.60 -9.15 7.24
C PHE A 126 12.04 -9.55 7.03
N LYS A 127 12.73 -8.87 6.11
CA LYS A 127 14.17 -9.02 5.87
C LYS A 127 14.89 -7.71 6.17
N LYS A 128 16.01 -7.79 6.90
CA LYS A 128 16.87 -6.63 7.14
C LYS A 128 17.82 -6.44 5.97
N VAL A 129 17.81 -5.28 5.34
CA VAL A 129 18.68 -4.92 4.21
C VAL A 129 19.25 -3.53 4.46
N LYS A 130 20.57 -3.39 4.47
CA LYS A 130 21.29 -2.12 4.72
C LYS A 130 20.78 -1.34 5.95
N GLY A 131 20.47 -2.05 7.05
CA GLY A 131 20.04 -1.43 8.30
C GLY A 131 18.52 -1.32 8.49
N SER A 132 17.73 -1.40 7.41
CA SER A 132 16.28 -1.24 7.45
C SER A 132 15.54 -2.57 7.28
N TYR A 133 14.38 -2.72 7.91
CA TYR A 133 13.52 -3.89 7.74
C TYR A 133 12.51 -3.65 6.62
N PHE A 134 12.40 -4.61 5.70
CA PHE A 134 11.44 -4.61 4.61
C PHE A 134 10.49 -5.79 4.77
N ALA A 135 9.19 -5.57 4.60
CA ALA A 135 8.23 -6.67 4.51
C ALA A 135 8.51 -7.46 3.22
N VAL A 136 8.73 -8.77 3.34
CA VAL A 136 8.96 -9.68 2.20
C VAL A 136 7.79 -10.62 1.98
N LEU A 137 6.90 -10.75 2.96
CA LEU A 137 5.62 -11.42 2.82
C LEU A 137 4.52 -10.56 3.43
N SER A 138 3.56 -10.18 2.59
CA SER A 138 2.38 -9.41 2.98
C SER A 138 1.12 -10.08 2.47
N VAL A 139 0.06 -10.08 3.28
CA VAL A 139 -1.25 -10.61 2.91
C VAL A 139 -2.30 -9.53 3.10
N MET A 140 -2.93 -9.13 2.01
CA MET A 140 -4.10 -8.23 2.03
C MET A 140 -5.37 -9.09 2.02
N LYS A 141 -6.27 -8.88 2.97
CA LYS A 141 -7.58 -9.55 3.06
C LYS A 141 -8.71 -8.54 2.96
N ASN A 142 -9.61 -8.72 2.01
CA ASN A 142 -10.79 -7.87 1.86
C ASN A 142 -11.98 -8.47 2.61
N LEU A 143 -12.56 -7.69 3.53
CA LEU A 143 -13.64 -8.16 4.39
C LEU A 143 -15.01 -8.05 3.71
N LYS A 144 -15.15 -7.28 2.63
CA LYS A 144 -16.44 -7.10 1.93
C LYS A 144 -16.77 -8.27 1.02
N HIS A 145 -15.79 -8.82 0.31
CA HIS A 145 -15.98 -9.92 -0.62
C HIS A 145 -15.20 -11.20 -0.26
N GLY A 146 -14.48 -11.20 0.86
CA GLY A 146 -13.75 -12.37 1.37
C GLY A 146 -12.46 -12.73 0.61
N GLY A 147 -12.06 -11.95 -0.38
CA GLY A 147 -10.85 -12.18 -1.17
C GLY A 147 -9.56 -11.96 -0.38
N SER A 148 -8.48 -12.59 -0.83
CA SER A 148 -7.14 -12.32 -0.29
C SER A 148 -6.07 -12.35 -1.38
N THR A 149 -5.09 -11.48 -1.25
CA THR A 149 -3.93 -11.40 -2.14
C THR A 149 -2.66 -11.49 -1.31
N LYS A 150 -1.74 -12.38 -1.73
CA LYS A 150 -0.40 -12.53 -1.19
C LYS A 150 0.59 -11.76 -2.05
N LEU A 151 1.45 -10.96 -1.42
CA LEU A 151 2.58 -10.27 -2.07
C LEU A 151 3.87 -10.79 -1.46
N GLU A 152 4.74 -11.33 -2.31
CA GLU A 152 6.04 -11.88 -1.94
C GLU A 152 7.15 -11.10 -2.64
N VAL A 153 8.21 -10.79 -1.90
CA VAL A 153 9.40 -10.12 -2.42
C VAL A 153 10.58 -11.09 -2.33
N SER A 154 10.98 -11.64 -3.47
CA SER A 154 12.07 -12.62 -3.54
C SER A 154 13.46 -11.97 -3.39
N GLU A 155 13.63 -10.77 -3.97
CA GLU A 155 14.93 -10.09 -4.02
C GLU A 155 14.78 -8.61 -3.73
N ILE A 156 15.73 -8.06 -2.97
CA ILE A 156 15.81 -6.64 -2.62
C ILE A 156 17.24 -6.17 -2.77
N THR A 157 17.44 -5.21 -3.67
CA THR A 157 18.71 -4.52 -3.87
C THR A 157 18.52 -3.03 -3.62
N VAL A 158 19.25 -2.48 -2.66
CA VAL A 158 19.23 -1.04 -2.37
C VAL A 158 20.39 -0.39 -3.15
N VAL A 159 20.07 0.40 -4.16
CA VAL A 159 21.04 1.17 -4.94
C VAL A 159 21.17 2.56 -4.30
N LYS A 160 22.39 3.05 -4.08
CA LYS A 160 22.59 4.46 -3.69
C LYS A 160 22.32 5.30 -4.94
N MET A 161 21.43 6.27 -4.81
CA MET A 161 21.28 7.34 -5.80
C MET A 161 22.34 8.40 -5.57
#